data_AF-A0A838ETX6-F1
#
_entry.id   AF-A0A838ETX6-F1
#
_cell.length_a   1.000
_cell.length_b   1.000
_cell.length_c   1.000
_cell.angle_alpha   90.00
_cell.angle_beta   90.00
_cell.angle_gamma   90.00
#
_symmetry.space_group_name_H-M   'P 1'
#
loop_
_entity.id
_entity.type
_entity.pdbx_description
1 polymer ?
#
loop_
_entity_poly.entity_id
_entity_poly.type
_entity_poly.pdbx_seq_one_letter_code
_entity_poly.pdbx_strand_id
1 'polypeptide(L)'
;MMYYESKLALPSMRQWLGEEVHLSEKDLQEENDWHIGVDLVATLEGFRKVRIEEIALLERCDEETLERSLDTWAWGEATLRWLVTKTLQHTFEHTHDILAIALFWHFWAKRAEENS
;
A
#
# COMPACT_ATOMS: atom_id res chain seq x y z
N MET A 1 3.24 -1.77 3.73
CA MET A 1 2.54 -0.56 3.22
C MET A 1 3.32 0.22 2.15
N MET A 2 4.39 0.98 2.48
CA MET A 2 5.06 1.85 1.48
C MET A 2 5.62 1.09 0.27
N TYR A 3 6.25 -0.05 0.50
CA TYR A 3 6.79 -0.88 -0.57
C TYR A 3 5.70 -1.32 -1.54
N TYR A 4 4.63 -1.93 -1.02
CA TYR A 4 3.47 -2.35 -1.81
C TYR A 4 2.91 -1.22 -2.68
N GLU A 5 2.67 -0.03 -2.12
CA GLU A 5 2.10 1.08 -2.90
C GLU A 5 3.05 1.55 -4.00
N SER A 6 4.33 1.73 -3.66
CA SER A 6 5.32 2.30 -4.59
C SER A 6 5.80 1.33 -5.67
N LYS A 7 5.84 0.02 -5.36
CA LYS A 7 6.39 -1.01 -6.24
C LYS A 7 5.34 -1.82 -6.97
N LEU A 8 4.12 -1.89 -6.42
CA LEU A 8 3.09 -2.77 -6.94
C LEU A 8 1.84 -1.98 -7.35
N ALA A 9 1.16 -1.34 -6.40
CA ALA A 9 -0.14 -0.72 -6.66
C ALA A 9 -0.05 0.43 -7.66
N LEU A 10 0.75 1.47 -7.37
CA LEU A 10 0.86 2.64 -8.24
C LEU A 10 1.36 2.28 -9.65
N PRO A 11 2.44 1.48 -9.82
CA PRO A 11 2.83 1.02 -11.15
C PRO A 11 1.72 0.24 -11.85
N SER A 12 1.06 -0.71 -11.19
CA SER A 12 -0.04 -1.45 -11.82
C SER A 12 -1.20 -0.54 -12.25
N MET A 13 -1.59 0.45 -11.44
CA MET A 13 -2.65 1.40 -11.81
C MET A 13 -2.35 2.15 -13.11
N ARG A 14 -1.07 2.48 -13.38
CA ARG A 14 -0.64 3.16 -14.61
C ARG A 14 -0.85 2.31 -15.87
N GLN A 15 -0.90 0.98 -15.75
CA GLN A 15 -1.23 0.09 -16.89
C GLN A 15 -2.63 0.40 -17.44
N TRP A 16 -3.59 0.77 -16.58
CA TRP A 16 -4.92 1.18 -17.03
C TRP A 16 -4.96 2.54 -17.72
N LEU A 17 -3.87 3.31 -17.68
CA LEU A 17 -3.72 4.51 -18.49
C LEU A 17 -2.90 4.25 -19.76
N GLY A 18 -2.56 2.99 -20.04
CA GLY A 18 -1.77 2.59 -21.19
C GLY A 18 -0.26 2.79 -21.02
N GLU A 19 0.21 3.05 -19.80
CA GLU A 19 1.65 3.12 -19.52
C GLU A 19 2.25 1.71 -19.51
N GLU A 20 3.45 1.58 -20.07
CA GLU A 20 4.21 0.33 -20.02
C GLU A 20 4.83 0.18 -18.63
N VAL A 21 4.56 -0.96 -17.99
CA VAL A 21 4.98 -1.22 -16.61
C VAL A 21 5.62 -2.58 -16.54
N HIS A 22 6.87 -2.61 -16.10
CA HIS A 22 7.63 -3.84 -15.90
C HIS A 22 7.78 -4.10 -14.41
N LEU A 23 7.03 -5.08 -13.91
CA LEU A 23 7.20 -5.64 -12.57
C LEU A 23 8.06 -6.91 -12.65
N SER A 24 8.84 -7.16 -11.62
CA SER A 24 9.66 -8.36 -11.47
C SER A 24 9.21 -9.21 -10.29
N GLU A 25 9.62 -10.48 -10.26
CA GLU A 25 9.37 -11.42 -9.15
C GLU A 25 9.86 -10.91 -7.79
N LYS A 26 10.89 -10.07 -7.80
CA LYS A 26 11.37 -9.41 -6.58
C LYS A 26 10.38 -8.37 -6.07
N ASP A 27 9.64 -7.70 -6.94
CA ASP A 27 8.66 -6.66 -6.57
C ASP A 27 7.41 -7.23 -5.88
N LEU A 28 7.19 -8.56 -5.94
CA LEU A 28 6.13 -9.25 -5.20
C LEU A 28 6.50 -9.54 -3.74
N GLN A 29 7.77 -9.42 -3.37
CA GLN A 29 8.27 -9.87 -2.08
C GLN A 29 8.39 -8.69 -1.10
N GLU A 30 7.24 -8.18 -0.65
CA GLU A 30 7.16 -7.04 0.29
C GLU A 30 7.98 -7.27 1.59
N GLU A 31 8.06 -8.51 2.07
CA GLU A 31 8.74 -8.85 3.32
C GLU A 31 10.28 -8.67 3.25
N ASN A 32 10.86 -8.58 2.05
CA ASN A 32 12.31 -8.52 1.88
C ASN A 32 12.91 -7.11 2.02
N ASP A 33 12.09 -6.06 2.06
CA ASP A 33 12.54 -4.67 2.17
C ASP A 33 12.63 -4.17 3.63
N TRP A 34 12.52 -5.08 4.61
CA TRP A 34 12.73 -4.75 6.02
C TRP A 34 14.21 -4.54 6.32
N HIS A 35 14.58 -3.30 6.59
CA HIS A 35 15.93 -2.93 7.03
C HIS A 35 15.89 -2.40 8.46
N ILE A 36 16.94 -2.69 9.24
CA ILE A 36 17.11 -2.09 10.56
C ILE A 36 17.59 -0.64 10.35
N GLY A 37 16.94 0.31 11.02
CA GLY A 37 17.33 1.73 10.99
C GLY A 37 16.58 2.61 10.00
N VAL A 38 15.36 2.20 9.57
CA VAL A 38 14.52 3.04 8.70
C VAL A 38 14.10 4.32 9.41
N ASP A 39 14.26 5.46 8.73
CA ASP A 39 13.71 6.73 9.17
C ASP A 39 12.19 6.75 8.98
N LEU A 40 11.47 6.62 10.09
CA LEU A 40 10.01 6.56 10.12
C LEU A 40 9.34 7.80 9.52
N VAL A 41 9.93 9.00 9.70
CA VAL A 41 9.35 10.24 9.17
C VAL A 41 9.47 10.22 7.65
N ALA A 42 10.65 9.91 7.13
CA ALA A 42 10.89 9.81 5.70
C ALA A 42 10.02 8.71 5.05
N THR A 43 9.85 7.56 5.72
CA THR A 43 8.96 6.49 5.24
C THR A 43 7.50 6.94 5.17
N LEU A 44 7.01 7.64 6.20
CA LEU A 44 5.63 8.14 6.21
C LEU A 44 5.40 9.22 5.14
N GLU A 45 6.38 10.10 4.92
CA GLU A 45 6.34 11.09 3.85
C GLU A 45 6.35 10.42 2.47
N GLY A 46 7.20 9.41 2.28
CA GLY A 46 7.24 8.61 1.06
C GLY A 46 5.90 7.93 0.77
N PHE A 47 5.31 7.29 1.78
CA PHE A 47 3.98 6.71 1.71
C PHE A 47 2.92 7.73 1.28
N ARG A 48 2.86 8.89 1.96
CA ARG A 48 1.90 9.95 1.63
C ARG A 48 2.05 10.45 0.20
N LYS A 49 3.28 10.61 -0.27
CA LYS A 49 3.56 11.04 -1.64
C LYS A 49 2.99 10.05 -2.66
N VAL A 50 3.24 8.76 -2.49
CA VAL A 50 2.73 7.72 -3.38
C VAL A 50 1.21 7.72 -3.39
N ARG A 51 0.58 7.82 -2.22
CA ARG A 51 -0.88 7.87 -2.12
C ARG A 51 -1.49 9.07 -2.85
N ILE A 52 -0.85 10.24 -2.78
CA ILE A 52 -1.28 11.43 -3.54
C ILE A 52 -1.19 11.16 -5.05
N GLU A 53 -0.14 10.50 -5.52
CA GLU A 53 0.01 10.13 -6.93
C GLU A 53 -1.08 9.13 -7.38
N GLU A 54 -1.41 8.13 -6.57
CA GLU A 54 -2.50 7.19 -6.84
C GLU A 54 -3.85 7.91 -6.95
N ILE A 55 -4.16 8.82 -6.02
CA ILE A 55 -5.40 9.60 -6.04
C ILE A 55 -5.47 10.47 -7.31
N ALA A 56 -4.40 11.18 -7.64
CA ALA A 56 -4.33 12.01 -8.84
C ALA A 56 -4.46 11.17 -10.13
N LEU A 57 -4.01 9.92 -10.11
CA LEU A 57 -4.20 8.98 -11.21
C LEU A 57 -5.69 8.63 -11.36
N LEU A 58 -6.36 8.30 -10.25
CA LEU A 58 -7.79 7.96 -10.25
C LEU A 58 -8.69 9.09 -10.71
N GLU A 59 -8.33 10.35 -10.44
CA GLU A 59 -9.06 11.52 -10.95
C GLU A 59 -9.09 11.61 -12.49
N ARG A 60 -8.18 10.91 -13.17
CA ARG A 60 -8.10 10.84 -14.64
C ARG A 60 -8.88 9.66 -15.22
N CYS A 61 -9.38 8.75 -14.38
CA CYS A 61 -10.11 7.57 -14.82
C CYS A 61 -11.61 7.85 -14.85
N ASP A 62 -12.25 7.47 -15.96
CA ASP A 62 -13.71 7.38 -16.03
C ASP A 62 -14.20 6.01 -15.54
N GLU A 63 -15.52 5.86 -15.47
CA GLU A 63 -16.15 4.61 -15.01
C GLU A 63 -15.78 3.42 -15.91
N GLU A 64 -15.64 3.64 -17.22
CA GLU A 64 -15.19 2.60 -18.15
C GLU A 64 -13.77 2.12 -17.82
N THR A 65 -12.86 3.05 -17.55
CA THR A 65 -11.48 2.73 -17.15
C THR A 65 -11.43 1.96 -15.83
N LEU A 66 -12.30 2.32 -14.86
CA LEU A 66 -12.39 1.63 -13.57
C LEU A 66 -12.86 0.18 -13.69
N GLU A 67 -13.81 -0.09 -14.60
CA GLU A 67 -14.37 -1.43 -14.83
C GLU A 67 -13.59 -2.25 -15.86
N ARG A 68 -12.68 -1.64 -16.62
CA ARG A 68 -11.90 -2.37 -17.62
C ARG A 68 -11.04 -3.44 -16.97
N SER A 69 -11.14 -4.66 -17.50
CA SER A 69 -10.32 -5.79 -17.10
C SER A 69 -8.99 -5.79 -17.86
N LEU A 70 -7.87 -5.99 -17.17
CA LEU A 70 -6.54 -6.19 -17.75
C LEU A 70 -5.88 -7.42 -17.11
N ASP A 71 -5.06 -8.13 -17.88
CA ASP A 71 -4.18 -9.16 -17.34
C ASP A 71 -2.99 -8.49 -16.65
N THR A 72 -3.01 -8.50 -15.32
CA THR A 72 -1.97 -7.90 -14.49
C THR A 72 -0.92 -8.93 -14.13
N TRP A 73 0.32 -8.45 -14.05
CA TRP A 73 1.43 -9.33 -13.76
C TRP A 73 1.36 -9.95 -12.34
N ALA A 74 0.81 -9.24 -11.35
CA ALA A 74 0.76 -9.68 -9.95
C ALA A 74 -0.53 -10.44 -9.56
N TRP A 75 -1.65 -10.21 -10.26
CA TRP A 75 -2.96 -10.75 -9.85
C TRP A 75 -3.73 -11.44 -10.98
N GLY A 76 -3.13 -11.59 -12.16
CA GLY A 76 -3.82 -12.07 -13.35
C GLY A 76 -4.89 -11.08 -13.79
N GLU A 77 -5.96 -11.59 -14.38
CA GLU A 77 -7.08 -10.77 -14.86
C GLU A 77 -7.82 -10.08 -13.69
N ALA A 78 -7.77 -8.75 -13.68
CA ALA A 78 -8.43 -7.93 -12.67
C ALA A 78 -8.91 -6.59 -13.28
N THR A 79 -9.82 -5.90 -12.58
CA THR A 79 -10.23 -4.53 -12.92
C THR A 79 -9.46 -3.50 -12.10
N LEU A 80 -9.41 -2.24 -12.55
CA LEU A 80 -8.80 -1.17 -11.78
C LEU A 80 -9.55 -0.95 -10.46
N ARG A 81 -10.89 -1.04 -10.45
CA ARG A 81 -11.67 -0.98 -9.22
C ARG A 81 -11.27 -2.05 -8.22
N TRP A 82 -11.04 -3.28 -8.70
CA TRP A 82 -10.56 -4.36 -7.85
C TRP A 82 -9.20 -4.02 -7.24
N LEU A 83 -8.25 -3.53 -8.04
CA LEU A 83 -6.91 -3.14 -7.58
C LEU A 83 -6.97 -2.02 -6.53
N VAL A 84 -7.78 -0.99 -6.75
CA VAL A 84 -7.99 0.11 -5.78
C VAL A 84 -8.54 -0.45 -4.47
N THR A 85 -9.54 -1.34 -4.55
CA THR A 85 -10.13 -1.99 -3.38
C THR A 85 -9.10 -2.80 -2.62
N LYS A 86 -8.25 -3.56 -3.32
CA LYS A 86 -7.16 -4.32 -2.72
C LYS A 86 -6.11 -3.46 -2.06
N THR A 87 -5.77 -2.32 -2.68
CA THR A 87 -4.84 -1.35 -2.12
C THR A 87 -5.37 -0.76 -0.81
N LEU A 88 -6.67 -0.48 -0.73
CA LEU A 88 -7.33 -0.05 0.52
C LEU A 88 -7.38 -1.16 1.58
N GLN A 89 -7.74 -2.38 1.17
CA GLN A 89 -7.75 -3.55 2.06
C GLN A 89 -6.38 -3.76 2.72
N HIS A 90 -5.32 -3.78 1.93
CA HIS A 90 -3.94 -3.96 2.40
C HIS A 90 -3.52 -2.86 3.40
N THR A 91 -3.91 -1.61 3.14
CA THR A 91 -3.66 -0.50 4.07
C THR A 91 -4.33 -0.73 5.43
N PHE A 92 -5.59 -1.20 5.44
CA PHE A 92 -6.30 -1.47 6.67
C PHE A 92 -5.73 -2.66 7.45
N GLU A 93 -5.31 -3.73 6.77
CA GLU A 93 -4.66 -4.90 7.39
C GLU A 93 -3.39 -4.48 8.14
N HIS A 94 -2.47 -3.77 7.47
CA HIS A 94 -1.24 -3.29 8.13
C HIS A 94 -1.50 -2.25 9.23
N THR A 95 -2.48 -1.36 9.04
CA THR A 95 -2.87 -0.39 10.06
C THR A 95 -3.41 -1.10 11.31
N HIS A 96 -4.21 -2.15 11.13
CA HIS A 96 -4.71 -2.97 12.22
C HIS A 96 -3.57 -3.58 13.02
N ASP A 97 -2.60 -4.21 12.36
CA ASP A 97 -1.45 -4.85 13.02
C ASP A 97 -0.62 -3.85 13.83
N ILE A 98 -0.34 -2.67 13.26
CA ILE A 98 0.39 -1.59 13.96
C ILE A 98 -0.39 -1.10 15.18
N LEU A 99 -1.70 -0.86 15.04
CA LEU A 99 -2.54 -0.37 16.14
C LEU A 99 -2.66 -1.40 17.26
N ALA A 100 -2.78 -2.69 16.93
CA ALA A 100 -2.86 -3.76 17.91
C ALA A 100 -1.60 -3.78 18.80
N ILE A 101 -0.42 -3.67 18.21
CA ILE A 101 0.86 -3.60 18.93
C ILE A 101 0.95 -2.32 19.76
N ALA A 102 0.60 -1.17 19.20
CA ALA A 102 0.66 0.11 19.90
C ALA A 102 -0.26 0.13 21.13
N LEU A 103 -1.49 -0.35 20.99
CA LEU A 103 -2.47 -0.43 22.08
C LEU A 103 -2.03 -1.41 23.17
N PHE A 104 -1.44 -2.55 22.80
CA PHE A 104 -0.89 -3.51 23.75
C PHE A 104 0.17 -2.85 24.65
N TRP A 105 1.16 -2.18 24.04
CA TRP A 105 2.23 -1.54 24.81
C TRP A 105 1.75 -0.34 25.63
N HIS A 106 0.84 0.47 25.07
CA HIS A 106 0.24 1.60 25.78
C HIS A 106 -0.50 1.15 27.04
N PHE A 107 -1.27 0.06 26.95
CA PHE A 107 -1.96 -0.51 28.10
C PHE A 107 -0.98 -0.93 29.21
N TRP A 108 0.10 -1.62 28.85
CA TRP A 108 1.10 -2.06 29.83
C TRP A 108 1.90 -0.91 30.45
N ALA A 109 2.25 0.11 29.66
CA ALA A 109 2.93 1.30 30.16
C ALA A 109 2.08 2.01 31.23
N LYS A 110 0.80 2.26 30.95
CA LYS A 110 -0.14 2.83 31.93
C LYS A 110 -0.28 1.99 33.19
N ARG A 111 -0.39 0.68 33.03
CA ARG A 111 -0.50 -0.23 34.18
C ARG A 111 0.76 -0.21 35.05
N ALA A 112 1.94 0.00 34.48
CA ALA A 112 3.17 0.11 35.24
C ALA A 112 3.21 1.41 36.08
N GLU A 113 2.77 2.54 35.51
CA GLU A 113 2.67 3.83 36.20
C GLU A 113 1.69 3.81 37.39
N GLU A 114 0.58 3.06 37.28
CA GLU A 114 -0.41 2.93 38.36
C GLU A 114 0.09 2.08 39.54
N ASN A 115 1.13 1.27 39.35
CA ASN A 115 1.68 0.36 40.37
C ASN A 115 3.06 0.80 40.90
N SER A 116 3.55 1.98 40.51
CA SER A 116 4.80 2.61 40.96
C SER A 116 4.53 3.76 41.92
#